data_AF-A0A7C4NHR0-F1
#
_entry.id   AF-A0A7C4NHR0-F1
#
_cell.length_a   1.000
_cell.length_b   1.000
_cell.length_c   1.000
_cell.angle_alpha   90.00
_cell.angle_beta   90.00
_cell.angle_gamma   90.00
#
_symmetry.space_group_name_H-M   'P 1'
#
loop_
_entity.id
_entity.type
_entity.pdbx_description
1 polymer ?
#
loop_
_entity_poly.entity_id
_entity_poly.type
_entity_poly.pdbx_seq_one_letter_code
_entity_poly.pdbx_strand_id
1 'polypeptide(L)'
;MALEIEVERRRKTVKPLNARIARLREESVQTEVWVCAERARLLTEFYKSGEAQGLPVPIQRALAFKYLMERVSLPLEEGQLIVGLRGTGPKRVPTYPEICVHSLADLEILHTREKMPYRVDEETKRLYAEEIIPYWRGQSLRDLIFKSLPPEWHAAYEAGVWTEFMEQRAPGHTAGGERVFQKGLLDIKAEIAEVLKSLDPADPEYEEKRAELQAMDIVADALLIYASRYAQKLEEMAQAETDPKRKEELEEMARICRWVPAHAPRTFWEALQHYWFIHVGITYETNPWDSFSPGRIDQHLYPFYKRDLEEGRLTRERAKELLQAFWLKFNNQPAVPKVGVTAEESFTYNDFSKLNLGGLKPDGSDGVNELSYLILEVLEEMRTLQPNTAVLISNRTPDRFLLRALEVVAPGFGEPPLFNFDGVVVKMLRQGKTLEDARTAGVSGCVETGAFGKECYILTGYLNLPKILEITLHNGVDPRTGKKVGIETGDPR
;
A
#
# COMPACT_ATOMS: atom_id res chain seq x y z
N MET A 1 15.43 34.68 0.91
CA MET A 1 16.85 34.40 0.62
C MET A 1 17.35 33.04 1.14
N ALA A 2 17.50 32.77 2.45
CA ALA A 2 18.04 31.48 2.93
C ALA A 2 17.15 30.26 2.58
N LEU A 3 15.82 30.39 2.72
CA LEU A 3 14.86 29.35 2.35
C LEU A 3 14.86 29.07 0.84
N GLU A 4 14.92 30.11 0.01
CA GLU A 4 14.95 29.96 -1.46
C GLU A 4 16.24 29.28 -1.94
N ILE A 5 17.39 29.63 -1.34
CA ILE A 5 18.66 28.96 -1.61
C ILE A 5 18.58 27.47 -1.23
N GLU A 6 17.96 27.15 -0.09
CA GLU A 6 17.77 25.77 0.34
C GLU A 6 16.82 24.99 -0.56
N VAL A 7 15.70 25.61 -0.97
CA VAL A 7 14.76 25.02 -1.93
C VAL A 7 15.44 24.77 -3.28
N GLU A 8 16.23 25.73 -3.77
CA GLU A 8 16.97 25.59 -5.02
C GLU A 8 18.04 24.51 -4.92
N ARG A 9 18.76 24.42 -3.80
CA ARG A 9 19.72 23.33 -3.52
C ARG A 9 19.03 21.96 -3.57
N ARG A 10 17.85 21.83 -2.96
CA ARG A 10 17.04 20.59 -2.97
C ARG A 10 16.43 20.28 -4.35
N ARG A 11 16.19 21.29 -5.19
CA ARG A 11 15.73 21.10 -6.57
C ARG A 11 16.85 20.60 -7.47
N LYS A 12 18.08 21.10 -7.31
CA LYS A 12 19.25 20.68 -8.11
C LYS A 12 19.63 19.21 -7.96
N THR A 13 19.24 18.57 -6.85
CA THR A 13 19.42 17.14 -6.63
C THR A 13 18.38 16.28 -7.35
N VAL A 14 17.25 16.86 -7.76
CA VAL A 14 16.25 16.17 -8.59
C VAL A 14 16.81 16.07 -10.00
N LYS A 15 17.08 14.83 -10.46
CA LYS A 15 17.72 14.57 -11.75
C LYS A 15 17.05 13.37 -12.43
N PRO A 16 15.84 13.53 -12.97
CA PRO A 16 15.18 12.47 -13.73
C PRO A 16 16.10 12.01 -14.85
N LEU A 17 16.14 10.69 -15.12
CA LEU A 17 17.10 10.12 -16.07
C LEU A 17 16.98 10.73 -17.48
N ASN A 18 15.75 11.03 -17.91
CA ASN A 18 15.47 11.57 -19.23
C ASN A 18 14.15 12.36 -19.27
N ALA A 19 13.81 12.90 -20.45
CA ALA A 19 12.63 13.73 -20.67
C ALA A 19 11.31 13.00 -20.36
N ARG A 20 11.20 11.69 -20.61
CA ARG A 20 10.00 10.92 -20.25
C ARG A 20 9.79 10.93 -18.74
N ILE A 21 10.80 10.54 -17.97
CA ILE A 21 10.69 10.48 -16.51
C ILE A 21 10.48 11.87 -15.93
N ALA A 22 11.12 12.90 -16.49
CA ALA A 22 10.89 14.28 -16.08
C ALA A 22 9.42 14.69 -16.22
N ARG A 23 8.77 14.38 -17.35
CA ARG A 23 7.34 14.66 -17.57
C ARG A 23 6.44 13.88 -16.62
N LEU A 24 6.65 12.56 -16.48
CA LEU A 24 5.87 11.73 -15.56
C LEU A 24 6.01 12.21 -14.11
N ARG A 25 7.22 12.63 -13.71
CA ARG A 25 7.47 13.17 -12.37
C ARG A 25 6.76 14.49 -12.17
N GLU A 26 6.78 15.37 -13.17
CA GLU A 26 6.11 16.66 -13.10
C GLU A 26 4.61 16.49 -12.92
N GLU A 27 3.97 15.65 -13.74
CA GLU A 27 2.57 15.25 -13.55
C GLU A 27 2.34 14.71 -12.13
N SER A 28 3.11 13.70 -11.74
CA SER A 28 2.98 13.05 -10.44
C SER A 28 3.09 14.03 -9.26
N VAL A 29 3.99 15.00 -9.30
CA VAL A 29 4.21 15.94 -8.20
C VAL A 29 3.19 17.07 -8.23
N GLN A 30 2.87 17.62 -9.40
CA GLN A 30 2.02 18.81 -9.53
C GLN A 30 0.51 18.52 -9.49
N THR A 31 0.08 17.31 -9.86
CA THR A 31 -1.36 16.98 -9.87
C THR A 31 -1.96 17.16 -8.47
N GLU A 32 -3.07 17.91 -8.40
CA GLU A 32 -3.88 18.03 -7.19
C GLU A 32 -4.51 16.68 -6.82
N VAL A 33 -4.73 16.46 -5.52
CA VAL A 33 -5.35 15.23 -5.04
C VAL A 33 -6.87 15.40 -5.06
N TRP A 34 -7.57 14.43 -5.64
CA TRP A 34 -9.03 14.44 -5.78
C TRP A 34 -9.64 13.15 -5.24
N VAL A 35 -10.84 13.24 -4.67
CA VAL A 35 -11.66 12.06 -4.39
C VAL A 35 -12.17 11.46 -5.70
N CYS A 36 -12.14 10.13 -5.79
CA CYS A 36 -12.72 9.36 -6.88
C CYS A 36 -13.88 8.51 -6.35
N ALA A 37 -15.08 8.75 -6.88
CA ALA A 37 -16.29 8.04 -6.45
C ALA A 37 -16.54 6.73 -7.21
N GLU A 38 -15.78 6.41 -8.27
CA GLU A 38 -16.01 5.24 -9.13
C GLU A 38 -16.10 3.94 -8.33
N ARG A 39 -15.11 3.68 -7.47
CA ARG A 39 -15.09 2.47 -6.62
C ARG A 39 -16.33 2.40 -5.72
N ALA A 40 -16.64 3.48 -5.01
CA ALA A 40 -17.77 3.53 -4.08
C ALA A 40 -19.10 3.32 -4.81
N ARG A 41 -19.25 3.88 -6.01
CA ARG A 41 -20.42 3.67 -6.89
C ARG A 41 -20.56 2.20 -7.27
N LEU A 42 -19.51 1.60 -7.85
CA LEU A 42 -19.52 0.20 -8.31
C LEU A 42 -19.75 -0.77 -7.16
N LEU A 43 -19.16 -0.52 -6.00
CA LEU A 43 -19.35 -1.37 -4.83
C LEU A 43 -20.80 -1.27 -4.31
N THR A 44 -21.36 -0.05 -4.25
CA THR A 44 -22.76 0.16 -3.87
C THR A 44 -23.71 -0.51 -4.85
N GLU A 45 -23.43 -0.44 -6.15
CA GLU A 45 -24.19 -1.11 -7.21
C GLU A 45 -24.22 -2.62 -7.01
N PHE A 46 -23.06 -3.25 -6.77
CA PHE A 46 -22.95 -4.69 -6.51
C PHE A 46 -23.74 -5.13 -5.28
N TYR A 47 -23.58 -4.45 -4.14
CA TYR A 47 -24.30 -4.88 -2.93
C TYR A 47 -25.80 -4.58 -3.01
N LYS A 48 -26.24 -3.57 -3.78
CA LYS A 48 -27.66 -3.32 -4.06
C LYS A 48 -28.30 -4.34 -5.02
N SER A 49 -27.52 -5.01 -5.87
CA SER A 49 -28.06 -6.00 -6.82
C SER A 49 -28.60 -7.25 -6.12
N GLY A 50 -28.22 -7.48 -4.86
CA GLY A 50 -28.61 -8.66 -4.09
C GLY A 50 -27.73 -9.89 -4.36
N GLU A 51 -26.76 -9.81 -5.27
CA GLU A 51 -25.85 -10.93 -5.61
C GLU A 51 -25.04 -11.45 -4.41
N ALA A 52 -24.76 -10.58 -3.42
CA ALA A 52 -24.06 -10.96 -2.19
C ALA A 52 -24.97 -11.63 -1.14
N GLN A 53 -26.30 -11.54 -1.27
CA GLN A 53 -27.22 -11.89 -0.19
C GLN A 53 -27.20 -13.41 0.10
N GLY A 54 -27.02 -13.76 1.38
CA GLY A 54 -27.05 -15.15 1.85
C GLY A 54 -25.75 -15.94 1.60
N LEU A 55 -24.74 -15.33 0.97
CA LEU A 55 -23.43 -15.96 0.79
C LEU A 55 -22.53 -15.78 2.03
N PRO A 56 -21.53 -16.65 2.26
CA PRO A 56 -20.49 -16.42 3.25
C PRO A 56 -19.75 -15.10 3.01
N VAL A 57 -19.38 -14.38 4.08
CA VAL A 57 -18.72 -13.06 4.00
C VAL A 57 -17.47 -13.05 3.11
N PRO A 58 -16.55 -14.04 3.17
CA PRO A 58 -15.40 -14.07 2.27
C PRO A 58 -15.80 -14.07 0.79
N ILE A 59 -16.81 -14.87 0.43
CA ILE A 59 -17.31 -14.96 -0.95
C ILE A 59 -17.98 -13.65 -1.37
N GLN A 60 -18.76 -13.01 -0.49
CA GLN A 60 -19.33 -11.69 -0.77
C GLN A 60 -18.26 -10.65 -1.10
N ARG A 61 -17.18 -10.60 -0.31
CA ARG A 61 -16.05 -9.69 -0.53
C ARG A 61 -15.32 -10.01 -1.84
N ALA A 62 -15.07 -11.29 -2.12
CA ALA A 62 -14.40 -11.72 -3.35
C ALA A 62 -15.22 -11.39 -4.60
N LEU A 63 -16.53 -11.62 -4.59
CA LEU A 63 -17.42 -11.26 -5.70
C LEU A 63 -17.50 -9.74 -5.89
N ALA A 64 -17.54 -8.97 -4.80
CA ALA A 64 -17.50 -7.51 -4.87
C ALA A 64 -16.18 -7.01 -5.50
N PHE A 65 -15.05 -7.61 -5.12
CA PHE A 65 -13.75 -7.29 -5.71
C PHE A 65 -13.68 -7.68 -7.20
N LYS A 66 -14.20 -8.85 -7.57
CA LYS A 66 -14.34 -9.27 -8.97
C LYS A 66 -15.19 -8.28 -9.78
N TYR A 67 -16.32 -7.86 -9.22
CA TYR A 67 -17.20 -6.86 -9.83
C TYR A 67 -16.46 -5.54 -10.11
N LEU A 68 -15.61 -5.09 -9.18
CA LEU A 68 -14.73 -3.94 -9.38
C LEU A 68 -13.74 -4.19 -10.52
N MET A 69 -12.95 -5.26 -10.46
CA MET A 69 -11.88 -5.53 -11.43
C MET A 69 -12.40 -5.70 -12.87
N GLU A 70 -13.65 -6.12 -13.04
CA GLU A 70 -14.34 -6.18 -14.33
C GLU A 70 -14.71 -4.80 -14.91
N ARG A 71 -14.90 -3.78 -14.06
CA ARG A 71 -15.60 -2.52 -14.44
C ARG A 71 -14.81 -1.24 -14.21
N VAL A 72 -13.86 -1.23 -13.28
CA VAL A 72 -13.08 -0.02 -12.96
C VAL A 72 -12.38 0.53 -14.19
N SER A 73 -12.15 1.85 -14.19
CA SER A 73 -11.36 2.53 -15.20
C SER A 73 -9.92 2.03 -15.21
N LEU A 74 -9.30 2.07 -16.40
CA LEU A 74 -7.94 1.60 -16.63
C LEU A 74 -7.04 2.76 -17.06
N PRO A 75 -6.80 3.78 -16.23
CA PRO A 75 -5.98 4.92 -16.60
C PRO A 75 -4.55 4.46 -16.97
N LEU A 76 -3.94 5.19 -17.90
CA LEU A 76 -2.54 5.03 -18.29
C LEU A 76 -1.96 6.41 -18.53
N GLU A 77 -0.98 6.79 -17.72
CA GLU A 77 -0.25 8.04 -17.85
C GLU A 77 0.59 8.05 -19.14
N GLU A 78 0.71 9.21 -19.79
CA GLU A 78 1.42 9.33 -21.07
C GLU A 78 2.91 9.01 -20.92
N GLY A 79 3.41 8.06 -21.72
CA GLY A 79 4.81 7.62 -21.66
C GLY A 79 5.14 6.68 -20.49
N GLN A 80 4.17 6.28 -19.69
CA GLN A 80 4.36 5.34 -18.59
C GLN A 80 4.73 3.93 -19.11
N LEU A 81 5.49 3.20 -18.29
CA LEU A 81 6.02 1.86 -18.58
C LEU A 81 5.39 0.76 -17.69
N ILE A 82 4.63 1.14 -16.65
CA ILE A 82 3.94 0.24 -15.74
C ILE A 82 2.45 0.65 -15.66
N VAL A 83 1.54 -0.27 -15.96
CA VAL A 83 0.09 -0.04 -15.93
C VAL A 83 -0.54 -0.36 -14.59
N GLY A 84 -1.68 0.27 -14.29
CA GLY A 84 -2.45 0.06 -13.07
C GLY A 84 -2.39 1.28 -12.16
N LEU A 85 -3.54 1.76 -11.70
CA LEU A 85 -3.66 2.79 -10.67
C LEU A 85 -4.91 2.52 -9.84
N ARG A 86 -4.90 3.04 -8.60
CA ARG A 86 -6.14 3.27 -7.85
C ARG A 86 -6.90 4.46 -8.45
N GLY A 87 -8.21 4.29 -8.60
CA GLY A 87 -9.12 5.29 -9.19
C GLY A 87 -8.92 5.55 -10.69
N THR A 88 -9.37 6.73 -11.13
CA THR A 88 -9.54 7.07 -12.55
C THR A 88 -8.34 7.81 -13.16
N GLY A 89 -7.25 7.97 -12.41
CA GLY A 89 -6.03 8.64 -12.86
C GLY A 89 -5.06 8.96 -11.72
N PRO A 90 -3.92 9.60 -12.00
CA PRO A 90 -2.97 10.03 -10.98
C PRO A 90 -3.64 10.84 -9.88
N LYS A 91 -3.44 10.44 -8.62
CA LYS A 91 -3.99 11.09 -7.42
C LYS A 91 -5.53 11.26 -7.42
N ARG A 92 -6.25 10.41 -8.17
CA ARG A 92 -7.70 10.23 -8.09
C ARG A 92 -7.99 9.13 -7.08
N VAL A 93 -8.13 9.50 -5.81
CA VAL A 93 -8.10 8.57 -4.68
C VAL A 93 -9.49 7.96 -4.42
N PRO A 94 -9.66 6.63 -4.52
CA PRO A 94 -10.94 5.98 -4.26
C PRO A 94 -11.37 6.11 -2.80
N THR A 95 -12.65 5.83 -2.56
CA THR A 95 -13.26 5.80 -1.22
C THR A 95 -13.85 4.43 -0.89
N TYR A 96 -14.00 4.14 0.40
CA TYR A 96 -14.30 2.81 0.94
C TYR A 96 -15.47 2.87 1.92
N PRO A 97 -16.70 3.12 1.41
CA PRO A 97 -17.86 3.37 2.26
C PRO A 97 -18.29 2.15 3.09
N GLU A 98 -17.87 0.94 2.70
CA GLU A 98 -18.02 -0.28 3.48
C GLU A 98 -17.15 -0.30 4.74
N ILE A 99 -16.09 0.51 4.79
CA ILE A 99 -15.23 0.70 5.96
C ILE A 99 -15.68 1.95 6.72
N CYS A 100 -15.64 3.10 6.06
CA CYS A 100 -16.11 4.37 6.59
C CYS A 100 -16.80 5.18 5.50
N VAL A 101 -18.08 5.44 5.69
CA VAL A 101 -18.86 6.32 4.81
C VAL A 101 -18.75 7.77 5.27
N HIS A 102 -18.08 8.59 4.46
CA HIS A 102 -17.95 10.02 4.71
C HIS A 102 -19.30 10.74 4.62
N SER A 103 -19.57 11.64 5.56
CA SER A 103 -20.70 12.57 5.48
C SER A 103 -20.41 13.70 4.48
N LEU A 104 -21.45 14.47 4.11
CA LEU A 104 -21.25 15.67 3.28
C LEU A 104 -20.36 16.71 3.98
N ALA A 105 -20.42 16.79 5.31
CA ALA A 105 -19.53 17.66 6.09
C ALA A 105 -18.08 17.18 6.01
N ASP A 106 -17.84 15.87 6.05
CA ASP A 106 -16.49 15.31 5.89
C ASP A 106 -15.93 15.61 4.50
N LEU A 107 -16.74 15.45 3.44
CA LEU A 107 -16.34 15.80 2.07
C LEU A 107 -16.01 17.29 1.93
N GLU A 108 -16.77 18.16 2.60
CA GLU A 108 -16.50 19.60 2.59
C GLU A 108 -15.21 19.96 3.34
N ILE A 109 -14.97 19.32 4.51
CA ILE A 109 -13.71 19.45 5.26
C ILE A 109 -12.52 19.01 4.38
N LEU A 110 -12.64 17.88 3.69
CA LEU A 110 -11.60 17.37 2.80
C LEU A 110 -11.32 18.33 1.64
N HIS A 111 -12.36 18.92 1.05
CA HIS A 111 -12.25 19.84 -0.08
C HIS A 111 -11.58 21.18 0.30
N THR A 112 -11.89 21.69 1.49
CA THR A 112 -11.56 23.06 1.91
C THR A 112 -10.36 23.16 2.86
N ARG A 113 -9.94 22.07 3.52
CA ARG A 113 -8.83 22.12 4.47
C ARG A 113 -7.54 22.65 3.82
N GLU A 114 -6.84 23.51 4.55
CA GLU A 114 -5.67 24.22 4.03
C GLU A 114 -4.53 23.27 3.65
N LYS A 115 -4.27 22.27 4.51
CA LYS A 115 -3.16 21.34 4.32
C LYS A 115 -3.67 20.03 3.77
N MET A 116 -3.01 19.56 2.70
CA MET A 116 -3.29 18.30 2.03
C MET A 116 -4.79 18.11 1.70
N PRO A 117 -5.42 19.03 0.95
CA PRO A 117 -6.83 18.93 0.57
C PRO A 117 -7.10 17.79 -0.42
N TYR A 118 -8.14 17.01 -0.18
CA TYR A 118 -8.69 16.13 -1.20
C TYR A 118 -9.85 16.86 -1.87
N ARG A 119 -9.63 17.35 -3.09
CA ARG A 119 -10.66 18.06 -3.84
C ARG A 119 -11.84 17.12 -4.14
N VAL A 120 -13.06 17.65 -4.05
CA VAL A 120 -14.30 16.91 -4.26
C VAL A 120 -15.16 17.75 -5.19
N ASP A 121 -15.57 17.18 -6.32
CA ASP A 121 -16.51 17.82 -7.24
C ASP A 121 -17.98 17.64 -6.80
N GLU A 122 -18.86 18.46 -7.37
CA GLU A 122 -20.29 18.44 -7.04
C GLU A 122 -20.97 17.13 -7.46
N GLU A 123 -20.49 16.47 -8.52
CA GLU A 123 -20.99 15.15 -8.93
C GLU A 123 -20.72 14.09 -7.85
N THR A 124 -19.51 14.08 -7.29
CA THR A 124 -19.15 13.20 -6.17
C THR A 124 -20.01 13.50 -4.95
N LYS A 125 -20.18 14.77 -4.56
CA LYS A 125 -21.04 15.15 -3.42
C LYS A 125 -22.49 14.69 -3.63
N ARG A 126 -23.02 14.88 -4.84
CA ARG A 126 -24.38 14.46 -5.21
C ARG A 126 -24.54 12.94 -5.11
N LEU A 127 -23.64 12.18 -5.71
CA LEU A 127 -23.64 10.72 -5.63
C LEU A 127 -23.57 10.22 -4.17
N TYR A 128 -22.77 10.90 -3.33
CA TYR A 128 -22.71 10.59 -1.91
C TYR A 128 -24.04 10.83 -1.20
N ALA A 129 -24.68 11.98 -1.46
CA ALA A 129 -25.95 12.35 -0.86
C ALA A 129 -27.10 11.41 -1.28
N GLU A 130 -27.17 11.08 -2.57
CA GLU A 130 -28.30 10.38 -3.18
C GLU A 130 -28.18 8.85 -3.06
N GLU A 131 -26.97 8.29 -3.10
CA GLU A 131 -26.79 6.84 -3.26
C GLU A 131 -25.90 6.16 -2.23
N ILE A 132 -24.72 6.73 -1.93
CA ILE A 132 -23.70 6.06 -1.11
C ILE A 132 -24.05 6.17 0.39
N ILE A 133 -24.29 7.38 0.89
CA ILE A 133 -24.64 7.60 2.31
C ILE A 133 -25.92 6.87 2.70
N PRO A 134 -27.04 6.95 1.94
CA PRO A 134 -28.26 6.25 2.28
C PRO A 134 -28.11 4.73 2.36
N TYR A 135 -27.19 4.15 1.58
CA TYR A 135 -26.96 2.71 1.58
C TYR A 135 -26.02 2.26 2.71
N TRP A 136 -24.87 2.91 2.88
CA TRP A 136 -23.82 2.42 3.77
C TRP A 136 -23.95 2.85 5.23
N ARG A 137 -24.69 3.93 5.50
CA ARG A 137 -24.86 4.44 6.87
C ARG A 137 -25.53 3.39 7.76
N GLY A 138 -24.92 3.12 8.90
CA GLY A 138 -25.38 2.13 9.89
C GLY A 138 -24.89 0.71 9.63
N GLN A 139 -24.18 0.47 8.53
CA GLN A 139 -23.60 -0.83 8.18
C GLN A 139 -22.13 -0.77 7.76
N SER A 140 -21.53 0.43 7.72
CA SER A 140 -20.08 0.56 7.54
C SER A 140 -19.33 -0.04 8.74
N LEU A 141 -18.10 -0.53 8.54
CA LEU A 141 -17.27 -1.08 9.61
C LEU A 141 -17.16 -0.11 10.81
N ARG A 142 -16.97 1.18 10.53
CA ARG A 142 -16.93 2.23 11.56
C ARG A 142 -18.19 2.27 12.40
N ASP A 143 -19.36 2.27 11.75
CA ASP A 143 -20.65 2.33 12.45
C ASP A 143 -20.84 1.09 13.33
N LEU A 144 -20.43 -0.09 12.84
CA LEU A 144 -20.51 -1.35 13.58
C LEU A 144 -19.57 -1.36 14.79
N ILE A 145 -18.32 -0.93 14.62
CA ILE A 145 -17.33 -0.83 15.71
C ILE A 145 -17.87 0.09 16.80
N PHE A 146 -18.20 1.34 16.46
CA PHE A 146 -18.61 2.35 17.45
C PHE A 146 -19.95 2.04 18.10
N LYS A 147 -20.84 1.28 17.45
CA LYS A 147 -22.08 0.81 18.07
C LYS A 147 -21.84 -0.32 19.09
N SER A 148 -20.78 -1.10 18.93
CA SER A 148 -20.50 -2.28 19.75
C SER A 148 -19.67 -1.99 21.00
N LEU A 149 -18.98 -0.85 21.04
CA LEU A 149 -18.05 -0.51 22.11
C LEU A 149 -18.75 0.06 23.34
N PRO A 150 -18.22 -0.20 24.56
CA PRO A 150 -18.86 0.24 25.78
C PRO A 150 -18.65 1.75 26.04
N PRO A 151 -19.52 2.41 26.84
CA PRO A 151 -19.43 3.85 27.12
C PRO A 151 -18.08 4.29 27.68
N GLU A 152 -17.43 3.45 28.49
CA GLU A 152 -16.11 3.75 29.07
C GLU A 152 -15.03 3.84 27.99
N TRP A 153 -15.14 3.02 26.95
CA TRP A 153 -14.24 3.09 25.81
C TRP A 153 -14.42 4.40 25.04
N HIS A 154 -15.66 4.82 24.80
CA HIS A 154 -15.95 6.10 24.14
C HIS A 154 -15.43 7.28 24.96
N ALA A 155 -15.62 7.27 26.28
CA ALA A 155 -15.11 8.32 27.14
C ALA A 155 -13.58 8.44 27.08
N ALA A 156 -12.86 7.32 27.05
CA ALA A 156 -11.41 7.30 26.92
C ALA A 156 -10.90 7.71 25.54
N TYR A 157 -11.57 7.28 24.47
CA TYR A 157 -11.30 7.73 23.10
C TYR A 157 -11.52 9.24 22.96
N GLU A 158 -12.68 9.77 23.39
CA GLU A 158 -12.99 11.21 23.40
C GLU A 158 -11.97 12.01 24.23
N ALA A 159 -11.52 11.45 25.36
CA ALA A 159 -10.51 12.05 26.22
C ALA A 159 -9.09 12.02 25.63
N GLY A 160 -8.86 11.29 24.53
CA GLY A 160 -7.55 11.16 23.88
C GLY A 160 -6.60 10.23 24.63
N VAL A 161 -7.13 9.24 25.34
CA VAL A 161 -6.33 8.21 26.03
C VAL A 161 -5.73 7.23 25.01
N TRP A 162 -6.50 6.87 23.98
CA TRP A 162 -6.02 6.08 22.85
C TRP A 162 -6.73 6.46 21.55
N THR A 163 -6.21 5.95 20.43
CA THR A 163 -6.85 6.02 19.11
C THR A 163 -7.35 4.65 18.66
N GLU A 164 -8.08 4.58 17.54
CA GLU A 164 -8.63 3.35 16.97
C GLU A 164 -8.30 3.29 15.47
N PHE A 165 -7.32 2.47 15.10
CA PHE A 165 -6.81 2.41 13.73
C PHE A 165 -7.84 1.86 12.74
N MET A 166 -8.75 0.98 13.18
CA MET A 166 -9.73 0.36 12.29
C MET A 166 -10.99 1.20 12.08
N GLU A 167 -11.05 2.45 12.60
CA GLU A 167 -12.24 3.30 12.44
C GLU A 167 -12.47 3.77 11.00
N GLN A 168 -11.40 3.96 10.22
CA GLN A 168 -11.49 4.48 8.84
C GLN A 168 -10.70 3.65 7.83
N ARG A 169 -9.97 2.64 8.29
CA ARG A 169 -9.10 1.77 7.48
C ARG A 169 -9.26 0.31 7.90
N ALA A 170 -8.92 -0.61 7.01
CA ALA A 170 -8.77 -2.01 7.35
C ALA A 170 -7.41 -2.24 8.02
N PRO A 171 -7.25 -3.34 8.79
CA PRO A 171 -6.03 -3.60 9.55
C PRO A 171 -4.74 -3.46 8.73
N GLY A 172 -4.70 -4.02 7.52
CA GLY A 172 -3.58 -3.86 6.60
C GLY A 172 -2.25 -4.21 7.25
N HIS A 173 -1.31 -3.27 7.20
CA HIS A 173 -0.03 -3.33 7.91
C HIS A 173 0.72 -4.64 7.64
N THR A 174 1.04 -4.85 6.36
CA THR A 174 1.74 -6.04 5.92
C THR A 174 2.64 -5.74 4.72
N ALA A 175 3.54 -6.67 4.43
CA ALA A 175 4.44 -6.59 3.30
C ALA A 175 4.47 -7.93 2.56
N GLY A 176 4.57 -7.84 1.24
CA GLY A 176 4.81 -8.99 0.38
C GLY A 176 6.16 -9.64 0.68
N GLY A 177 6.20 -10.97 0.52
CA GLY A 177 7.43 -11.75 0.60
C GLY A 177 7.81 -12.33 -0.76
N GLU A 178 8.74 -13.28 -0.74
CA GLU A 178 9.28 -13.92 -1.94
C GLU A 178 8.22 -14.58 -2.84
N ARG A 179 7.14 -15.09 -2.24
CA ARG A 179 6.06 -15.79 -2.96
C ARG A 179 5.43 -14.93 -4.05
N VAL A 180 5.34 -13.61 -3.82
CA VAL A 180 4.83 -12.62 -4.79
C VAL A 180 5.66 -12.60 -6.08
N PHE A 181 6.94 -12.95 -6.02
CA PHE A 181 7.84 -12.90 -7.18
C PHE A 181 8.14 -14.28 -7.76
N GLN A 182 7.75 -15.36 -7.07
CA GLN A 182 8.05 -16.74 -7.45
C GLN A 182 6.86 -17.49 -8.06
N LYS A 183 5.62 -17.04 -7.82
CA LYS A 183 4.40 -17.72 -8.27
C LYS A 183 3.50 -16.80 -9.09
N GLY A 184 2.82 -17.38 -10.07
CA GLY A 184 1.65 -16.78 -10.70
C GLY A 184 0.37 -17.05 -9.92
N LEU A 185 -0.69 -16.31 -10.24
CA LEU A 185 -2.01 -16.56 -9.68
C LEU A 185 -2.57 -17.94 -10.09
N LEU A 186 -2.19 -18.46 -11.26
CA LEU A 186 -2.60 -19.80 -11.68
C LEU A 186 -1.95 -20.90 -10.82
N ASP A 187 -0.72 -20.70 -10.35
CA ASP A 187 -0.06 -21.62 -9.41
C ASP A 187 -0.80 -21.60 -8.06
N ILE A 188 -1.19 -20.41 -7.60
CA ILE A 188 -1.96 -20.23 -6.36
C ILE A 188 -3.35 -20.89 -6.48
N LYS A 189 -4.06 -20.71 -7.60
CA LYS A 189 -5.34 -21.38 -7.85
C LYS A 189 -5.20 -22.91 -7.85
N ALA A 190 -4.12 -23.44 -8.41
CA ALA A 190 -3.86 -24.89 -8.38
C ALA A 190 -3.65 -25.40 -6.93
N GLU A 191 -2.93 -24.65 -6.09
CA GLU A 191 -2.79 -24.97 -4.66
C GLU A 191 -4.13 -24.92 -3.93
N ILE A 192 -4.93 -23.87 -4.16
CA ILE A 192 -6.28 -23.74 -3.57
C ILE A 192 -7.14 -24.94 -3.96
N ALA A 193 -7.14 -25.34 -5.23
CA ALA A 193 -7.90 -26.48 -5.72
C ALA A 193 -7.46 -27.81 -5.07
N GLU A 194 -6.16 -27.97 -4.80
CA GLU A 194 -5.65 -29.15 -4.10
C GLU A 194 -6.07 -29.17 -2.63
N VAL A 195 -5.96 -28.03 -1.93
CA VAL A 195 -6.42 -27.92 -0.54
C VAL A 195 -7.92 -28.18 -0.44
N LEU A 196 -8.73 -27.60 -1.34
CA LEU A 196 -10.17 -27.83 -1.40
C LEU A 196 -10.55 -29.31 -1.53
N LYS A 197 -9.82 -30.09 -2.33
CA LYS A 197 -10.05 -31.54 -2.47
C LYS A 197 -9.69 -32.33 -1.22
N SER A 198 -8.72 -31.83 -0.45
CA SER A 198 -8.21 -32.49 0.76
C SER A 198 -9.01 -32.16 2.03
N LEU A 199 -9.97 -31.22 1.97
CA LEU A 199 -10.79 -30.85 3.12
C LEU A 199 -11.63 -32.04 3.61
N ASP A 200 -11.63 -32.27 4.92
CA ASP A 200 -12.44 -33.29 5.57
C ASP A 200 -13.84 -32.74 5.89
N PRO A 201 -14.93 -33.28 5.31
CA PRO A 201 -16.29 -32.86 5.63
C PRO A 201 -16.71 -33.07 7.09
N ALA A 202 -15.95 -33.88 7.86
CA ALA A 202 -16.18 -34.05 9.29
C ALA A 202 -15.56 -32.94 10.15
N ASP A 203 -14.71 -32.07 9.58
CA ASP A 203 -14.13 -30.91 10.26
C ASP A 203 -15.24 -29.89 10.61
N PRO A 204 -15.40 -29.50 11.89
CA PRO A 204 -16.35 -28.45 12.29
C PRO A 204 -16.16 -27.11 11.56
N GLU A 205 -14.95 -26.82 11.08
CA GLU A 205 -14.59 -25.61 10.33
C GLU A 205 -14.67 -25.79 8.80
N TYR A 206 -15.18 -26.94 8.32
CA TYR A 206 -15.20 -27.29 6.90
C TYR A 206 -15.77 -26.19 6.00
N GLU A 207 -16.98 -25.69 6.32
CA GLU A 207 -17.65 -24.69 5.49
C GLU A 207 -16.94 -23.33 5.51
N GLU A 208 -16.31 -22.96 6.63
CA GLU A 208 -15.54 -21.72 6.74
C GLU A 208 -14.26 -21.81 5.88
N LYS A 209 -13.49 -22.90 6.04
CA LYS A 209 -12.29 -23.16 5.23
C LYS A 209 -12.61 -23.23 3.74
N ARG A 210 -13.70 -23.92 3.39
CA ARG A 210 -14.17 -24.04 2.01
C ARG A 210 -14.56 -22.68 1.44
N ALA A 211 -15.33 -21.87 2.18
CA ALA A 211 -15.75 -20.55 1.73
C ALA A 211 -14.57 -19.59 1.54
N GLU A 212 -13.60 -19.62 2.46
CA GLU A 212 -12.38 -18.81 2.37
C GLU A 212 -11.54 -19.20 1.13
N LEU A 213 -11.31 -20.49 0.91
CA LEU A 213 -10.57 -20.97 -0.26
C LEU A 213 -11.29 -20.64 -1.58
N GLN A 214 -12.62 -20.73 -1.61
CA GLN A 214 -13.42 -20.31 -2.77
C GLN A 214 -13.32 -18.80 -3.01
N ALA A 215 -13.33 -17.99 -1.95
CA ALA A 215 -13.13 -16.55 -2.06
C ALA A 215 -11.75 -16.22 -2.62
N MET A 216 -10.69 -16.88 -2.15
CA MET A 216 -9.33 -16.71 -2.69
C MET A 216 -9.25 -17.06 -4.19
N ASP A 217 -9.93 -18.12 -4.63
CA ASP A 217 -9.99 -18.51 -6.04
C ASP A 217 -10.66 -17.45 -6.93
N ILE A 218 -11.76 -16.85 -6.44
CA ILE A 218 -12.49 -15.77 -7.11
C ILE A 218 -11.66 -14.48 -7.17
N VAL A 219 -10.93 -14.13 -6.10
CA VAL A 219 -10.04 -12.97 -6.07
C VAL A 219 -8.90 -13.14 -7.07
N ALA A 220 -8.36 -14.34 -7.21
CA ALA A 220 -7.36 -14.63 -8.24
C ALA A 220 -7.93 -14.36 -9.66
N ASP A 221 -9.15 -14.82 -9.96
CA ASP A 221 -9.79 -14.54 -11.25
C ASP A 221 -10.01 -13.04 -11.48
N ALA A 222 -10.39 -12.30 -10.44
CA ALA A 222 -10.58 -10.85 -10.53
C ALA A 222 -9.30 -10.14 -11.02
N LEU A 223 -8.14 -10.51 -10.47
CA LEU A 223 -6.86 -9.94 -10.89
C LEU A 223 -6.44 -10.38 -12.30
N LEU A 224 -6.73 -11.62 -12.69
CA LEU A 224 -6.51 -12.09 -14.07
C LEU A 224 -7.33 -11.28 -15.07
N ILE A 225 -8.60 -11.00 -14.74
CA ILE A 225 -9.49 -10.16 -15.56
C ILE A 225 -8.90 -8.75 -15.67
N TYR A 226 -8.50 -8.14 -14.56
CA TYR A 226 -7.93 -6.79 -14.57
C TYR A 226 -6.70 -6.67 -15.47
N ALA A 227 -5.76 -7.62 -15.36
CA ALA A 227 -4.56 -7.66 -16.19
C ALA A 227 -4.89 -7.89 -17.68
N SER A 228 -5.83 -8.79 -17.99
CA SER A 228 -6.28 -9.04 -19.36
C SER A 228 -6.94 -7.80 -19.99
N ARG A 229 -7.73 -7.04 -19.23
CA ARG A 229 -8.32 -5.79 -19.72
C ARG A 229 -7.25 -4.73 -20.03
N TYR A 230 -6.19 -4.64 -19.22
CA TYR A 230 -5.05 -3.78 -19.53
C TYR A 230 -4.28 -4.24 -20.77
N ALA A 231 -4.05 -5.55 -20.92
CA ALA A 231 -3.41 -6.09 -22.11
C ALA A 231 -4.18 -5.71 -23.39
N GLN A 232 -5.50 -5.90 -23.39
CA GLN A 232 -6.36 -5.49 -24.50
C GLN A 232 -6.25 -3.98 -24.78
N LYS A 233 -6.36 -3.14 -23.75
CA LYS A 233 -6.23 -1.69 -23.91
C LYS A 233 -4.88 -1.30 -24.52
N LEU A 234 -3.80 -1.93 -24.09
CA LEU A 234 -2.45 -1.67 -24.60
C LEU A 234 -2.30 -2.11 -26.06
N GLU A 235 -2.90 -3.23 -26.46
CA GLU A 235 -2.95 -3.71 -27.84
C GLU A 235 -3.70 -2.70 -28.74
N GLU A 236 -4.84 -2.19 -28.29
CA GLU A 236 -5.62 -1.17 -29.00
C GLU A 236 -4.82 0.14 -29.14
N MET A 237 -4.14 0.57 -28.06
CA MET A 237 -3.27 1.75 -28.10
C MET A 237 -2.07 1.57 -29.03
N ALA A 238 -1.44 0.39 -29.03
CA ALA A 238 -0.33 0.09 -29.93
C ALA A 238 -0.74 0.11 -31.42
N GLN A 239 -1.96 -0.33 -31.73
CA GLN A 239 -2.49 -0.27 -33.10
C GLN A 239 -2.70 1.17 -33.59
N ALA A 240 -3.12 2.06 -32.68
CA ALA A 240 -3.35 3.47 -32.98
C ALA A 240 -2.08 4.34 -32.89
N GLU A 241 -0.99 3.82 -32.31
CA GLU A 241 0.24 4.58 -32.08
C GLU A 241 1.05 4.77 -33.37
N THR A 242 1.54 6.00 -33.53
CA THR A 242 2.29 6.45 -34.71
C THR A 242 3.80 6.53 -34.46
N ASP A 243 4.23 6.78 -33.22
CA ASP A 243 5.64 6.73 -32.86
C ASP A 243 6.11 5.27 -32.75
N PRO A 244 7.02 4.78 -33.62
CA PRO A 244 7.46 3.39 -33.61
C PRO A 244 8.01 2.94 -32.26
N LYS A 245 8.73 3.82 -31.56
CA LYS A 245 9.32 3.48 -30.27
C LYS A 245 8.25 3.31 -29.20
N ARG A 246 7.27 4.22 -29.15
CA ARG A 246 6.16 4.09 -28.20
C ARG A 246 5.28 2.88 -28.53
N LYS A 247 5.09 2.57 -29.81
CA LYS A 247 4.37 1.38 -30.25
C LYS A 247 5.01 0.10 -29.74
N GLU A 248 6.32 -0.07 -29.94
CA GLU A 248 7.07 -1.22 -29.41
C GLU A 248 6.93 -1.34 -27.88
N GLU A 249 6.96 -0.22 -27.17
CA GLU A 249 6.75 -0.22 -25.71
C GLU A 249 5.33 -0.68 -25.32
N LEU A 250 4.30 -0.22 -26.03
CA LEU A 250 2.91 -0.63 -25.78
C LEU A 250 2.68 -2.11 -26.09
N GLU A 251 3.27 -2.61 -27.18
CA GLU A 251 3.24 -4.04 -27.54
C GLU A 251 3.93 -4.90 -26.48
N GLU A 252 5.10 -4.47 -25.98
CA GLU A 252 5.80 -5.17 -24.92
C GLU A 252 5.02 -5.12 -23.60
N MET A 253 4.46 -3.98 -23.23
CA MET A 253 3.60 -3.86 -22.05
C MET A 253 2.37 -4.78 -22.16
N ALA A 254 1.75 -4.88 -23.35
CA ALA A 254 0.64 -5.79 -23.59
C ALA A 254 1.07 -7.24 -23.40
N ARG A 255 2.20 -7.65 -24.01
CA ARG A 255 2.79 -8.99 -23.86
C ARG A 255 3.06 -9.32 -22.39
N ILE A 256 3.57 -8.36 -21.62
CA ILE A 256 3.78 -8.50 -20.17
C ILE A 256 2.45 -8.73 -19.46
N CYS A 257 1.43 -7.91 -19.71
CA CYS A 257 0.12 -8.02 -19.05
C CYS A 257 -0.66 -9.30 -19.44
N ARG A 258 -0.38 -9.89 -20.61
CA ARG A 258 -0.88 -11.23 -20.96
C ARG A 258 -0.23 -12.34 -20.15
N TRP A 259 1.00 -12.12 -19.65
CA TRP A 259 1.75 -13.11 -18.88
C TRP A 259 1.55 -12.96 -17.37
N VAL A 260 1.76 -11.76 -16.83
CA VAL A 260 1.63 -11.47 -15.40
C VAL A 260 0.30 -10.75 -15.10
N PRO A 261 -0.39 -11.06 -14.00
CA PRO A 261 0.05 -11.91 -12.89
C PRO A 261 -0.35 -13.40 -13.01
N ALA A 262 -0.83 -13.85 -14.18
CA ALA A 262 -1.26 -15.24 -14.37
C ALA A 262 -0.15 -16.25 -14.09
N HIS A 263 1.05 -15.95 -14.58
CA HIS A 263 2.26 -16.74 -14.39
C HIS A 263 3.30 -15.96 -13.59
N ALA A 264 4.26 -16.69 -13.01
CA ALA A 264 5.42 -16.09 -12.37
C ALA A 264 6.19 -15.20 -13.38
N PRO A 265 6.71 -14.03 -12.95
CA PRO A 265 7.45 -13.15 -13.83
C PRO A 265 8.73 -13.83 -14.34
N ARG A 266 9.22 -13.44 -15.52
CA ARG A 266 10.44 -14.00 -16.14
C ARG A 266 11.46 -12.94 -16.52
N THR A 267 11.13 -11.67 -16.44
CA THR A 267 12.04 -10.55 -16.73
C THR A 267 11.92 -9.51 -15.63
N PHE A 268 12.88 -8.60 -15.56
CA PHE A 268 12.87 -7.50 -14.61
C PHE A 268 11.62 -6.62 -14.77
N TRP A 269 11.22 -6.36 -16.01
CA TRP A 269 10.01 -5.58 -16.30
C TRP A 269 8.74 -6.36 -15.93
N GLU A 270 8.67 -7.66 -16.24
CA GLU A 270 7.56 -8.52 -15.81
C GLU A 270 7.44 -8.55 -14.28
N ALA A 271 8.55 -8.61 -13.54
CA ALA A 271 8.54 -8.64 -12.08
C ALA A 271 7.99 -7.35 -11.45
N LEU A 272 8.34 -6.18 -12.01
CA LEU A 272 7.80 -4.89 -11.59
C LEU A 272 6.29 -4.81 -11.84
N GLN A 273 5.83 -5.18 -13.04
CA GLN A 273 4.42 -5.15 -13.39
C GLN A 273 3.61 -6.19 -12.59
N HIS A 274 4.18 -7.37 -12.34
CA HIS A 274 3.57 -8.44 -11.55
C HIS A 274 3.27 -7.97 -10.13
N TYR A 275 4.30 -7.47 -9.43
CA TYR A 275 4.12 -6.90 -8.10
C TYR A 275 3.12 -5.75 -8.12
N TRP A 276 3.18 -4.88 -9.13
CA TRP A 276 2.32 -3.71 -9.18
C TRP A 276 0.84 -4.07 -9.36
N PHE A 277 0.50 -5.10 -10.15
CA PHE A 277 -0.87 -5.60 -10.22
C PHE A 277 -1.37 -6.12 -8.87
N ILE A 278 -0.53 -6.84 -8.13
CA ILE A 278 -0.87 -7.35 -6.79
C ILE A 278 -1.04 -6.19 -5.80
N HIS A 279 -0.13 -5.21 -5.82
CA HIS A 279 -0.21 -4.00 -5.00
C HIS A 279 -1.52 -3.24 -5.25
N VAL A 280 -1.86 -2.98 -6.51
CA VAL A 280 -3.13 -2.35 -6.87
C VAL A 280 -4.29 -3.21 -6.41
N GLY A 281 -4.26 -4.52 -6.64
CA GLY A 281 -5.29 -5.46 -6.19
C GLY A 281 -5.63 -5.33 -4.71
N ILE A 282 -4.63 -5.55 -3.84
CA ILE A 282 -4.77 -5.49 -2.39
C ILE A 282 -5.29 -4.13 -1.92
N THR A 283 -4.73 -3.05 -2.49
CA THR A 283 -5.09 -1.68 -2.09
C THR A 283 -6.40 -1.20 -2.71
N TYR A 284 -6.98 -1.93 -3.67
CA TYR A 284 -8.31 -1.66 -4.24
C TYR A 284 -9.39 -2.53 -3.58
N GLU A 285 -9.05 -3.76 -3.19
CA GLU A 285 -9.90 -4.67 -2.42
C GLU A 285 -10.38 -3.99 -1.15
N THR A 286 -9.46 -3.39 -0.40
CA THR A 286 -9.74 -2.73 0.87
C THR A 286 -8.92 -1.44 1.03
N ASN A 287 -9.11 -0.70 2.13
CA ASN A 287 -8.28 0.45 2.50
C ASN A 287 -7.30 0.03 3.62
N PRO A 288 -6.24 -0.75 3.32
CA PRO A 288 -5.34 -1.23 4.36
C PRO A 288 -4.49 -0.08 4.93
N TRP A 289 -4.13 -0.16 6.21
CA TRP A 289 -2.99 0.62 6.71
C TRP A 289 -1.72 0.29 5.94
N ASP A 290 -0.92 1.33 5.69
CA ASP A 290 0.39 1.29 5.04
C ASP A 290 0.40 0.68 3.63
N SER A 291 -0.74 0.80 2.93
CA SER A 291 -0.89 0.34 1.56
C SER A 291 -0.47 -1.14 1.43
N PHE A 292 0.46 -1.45 0.53
CA PHE A 292 1.13 -2.73 0.48
C PHE A 292 2.61 -2.53 0.13
N SER A 293 3.50 -3.09 0.95
CA SER A 293 4.95 -2.97 0.75
C SER A 293 5.50 -4.17 -0.04
N PRO A 294 6.47 -3.98 -0.96
CA PRO A 294 7.12 -5.08 -1.69
C PRO A 294 8.11 -5.88 -0.83
N GLY A 295 8.27 -5.50 0.45
CA GLY A 295 9.23 -6.10 1.36
C GLY A 295 10.67 -5.81 0.94
N ARG A 296 11.49 -6.86 0.82
CA ARG A 296 12.92 -6.77 0.49
C ARG A 296 13.14 -6.75 -1.01
N ILE A 297 12.67 -5.66 -1.62
CA ILE A 297 12.56 -5.52 -3.06
C ILE A 297 13.89 -5.72 -3.80
N ASP A 298 15.01 -5.30 -3.20
CA ASP A 298 16.33 -5.49 -3.81
C ASP A 298 16.75 -6.96 -3.84
N GLN A 299 16.28 -7.80 -2.92
CA GLN A 299 16.52 -9.25 -2.95
C GLN A 299 15.59 -9.92 -3.97
N HIS A 300 14.33 -9.52 -4.00
CA HIS A 300 13.32 -10.15 -4.84
C HIS A 300 13.52 -9.86 -6.34
N LEU A 301 13.94 -8.64 -6.67
CA LEU A 301 14.16 -8.23 -8.07
C LEU A 301 15.56 -8.56 -8.60
N TYR A 302 16.55 -8.76 -7.73
CA TYR A 302 17.95 -8.94 -8.16
C TYR A 302 18.18 -10.15 -9.08
N PRO A 303 17.57 -11.33 -8.88
CA PRO A 303 17.71 -12.44 -9.82
C PRO A 303 17.28 -12.08 -11.24
N PHE A 304 16.19 -11.32 -11.39
CA PHE A 304 15.70 -10.84 -12.68
C PHE A 304 16.64 -9.80 -13.29
N TYR A 305 17.06 -8.83 -12.49
CA TYR A 305 17.99 -7.78 -12.90
C TYR A 305 19.30 -8.37 -13.42
N LYS A 306 19.94 -9.24 -12.63
CA LYS A 306 21.22 -9.86 -12.96
C LYS A 306 21.12 -10.69 -14.25
N ARG A 307 20.12 -11.59 -14.32
CA ARG A 307 19.93 -12.43 -15.50
C ARG A 307 19.70 -11.61 -16.77
N ASP A 308 18.84 -10.60 -16.71
CA ASP A 308 18.51 -9.82 -17.91
C ASP A 308 19.66 -8.93 -18.38
N LEU A 309 20.55 -8.49 -17.47
CA LEU A 309 21.82 -7.86 -17.85
C LEU A 309 22.75 -8.84 -18.56
N GLU A 310 22.93 -10.05 -18.00
CA GLU A 310 23.83 -11.09 -18.54
C GLU A 310 23.36 -11.58 -19.92
N GLU A 311 22.05 -11.66 -20.13
CA GLU A 311 21.44 -12.07 -21.41
C GLU A 311 21.23 -10.90 -22.39
N GLY A 312 21.68 -9.69 -22.04
CA GLY A 312 21.60 -8.51 -22.92
C GLY A 312 20.17 -7.99 -23.17
N ARG A 313 19.18 -8.45 -22.40
CA ARG A 313 17.78 -7.97 -22.45
C ARG A 313 17.60 -6.61 -21.76
N LEU A 314 18.48 -6.30 -20.82
CA LEU A 314 18.40 -5.11 -19.98
C LEU A 314 19.76 -4.42 -19.96
N THR A 315 19.73 -3.09 -19.85
CA THR A 315 20.89 -2.28 -19.47
C THR A 315 20.64 -1.66 -18.10
N ARG A 316 21.70 -1.23 -17.41
CA ARG A 316 21.57 -0.54 -16.12
C ARG A 316 20.69 0.71 -16.24
N GLU A 317 20.86 1.46 -17.32
CA GLU A 317 20.10 2.68 -17.62
C GLU A 317 18.63 2.36 -17.85
N ARG A 318 18.31 1.29 -18.58
CA ARG A 318 16.92 0.85 -18.80
C ARG A 318 16.30 0.33 -17.51
N ALA A 319 17.04 -0.38 -16.67
CA ALA A 319 16.58 -0.80 -15.35
C ALA A 319 16.26 0.40 -14.46
N LYS A 320 17.13 1.41 -14.45
CA LYS A 320 16.93 2.67 -13.73
C LYS A 320 15.67 3.40 -14.19
N GLU A 321 15.46 3.45 -15.50
CA GLU A 321 14.26 4.06 -16.08
C GLU A 321 12.98 3.34 -15.65
N LEU A 322 12.97 2.01 -15.71
CA LEU A 322 11.84 1.19 -15.25
C LEU A 322 11.58 1.39 -13.76
N LEU A 323 12.63 1.46 -12.94
CA LEU A 323 12.52 1.76 -11.51
C LEU A 323 11.97 3.17 -11.26
N GLN A 324 12.41 4.19 -12.00
CA GLN A 324 11.88 5.56 -11.86
C GLN A 324 10.41 5.63 -12.30
N ALA A 325 10.03 4.93 -13.37
CA ALA A 325 8.64 4.82 -13.81
C ALA A 325 7.77 4.14 -12.74
N PHE A 326 8.24 3.02 -12.20
CA PHE A 326 7.64 2.28 -11.08
C PHE A 326 7.55 3.13 -9.80
N TRP A 327 8.58 3.92 -9.49
CA TRP A 327 8.62 4.84 -8.34
C TRP A 327 7.46 5.84 -8.35
N LEU A 328 7.18 6.40 -9.53
CA LEU A 328 6.10 7.36 -9.74
C LEU A 328 4.71 6.73 -9.58
N LYS A 329 4.59 5.41 -9.81
CA LYS A 329 3.33 4.70 -9.58
C LYS A 329 2.89 4.77 -8.11
N PHE A 330 3.81 4.63 -7.15
CA PHE A 330 3.50 4.83 -5.73
C PHE A 330 3.14 6.28 -5.42
N ASN A 331 3.90 7.24 -5.94
CA ASN A 331 3.63 8.67 -5.68
C ASN A 331 2.29 9.14 -6.25
N ASN A 332 1.81 8.48 -7.32
CA ASN A 332 0.49 8.70 -7.90
C ASN A 332 -0.67 8.14 -7.06
N GLN A 333 -0.39 7.48 -5.93
CA GLN A 333 -1.38 6.87 -5.05
C GLN A 333 -1.29 7.39 -3.60
N PRO A 334 -1.84 8.57 -3.32
CA PRO A 334 -1.99 9.06 -1.96
C PRO A 334 -2.79 8.10 -1.09
N ALA A 335 -2.56 8.16 0.22
CA ALA A 335 -3.43 7.53 1.20
C ALA A 335 -4.89 7.94 1.00
N VAL A 336 -5.82 7.05 1.33
CA VAL A 336 -7.26 7.32 1.30
C VAL A 336 -7.58 8.50 2.21
N PRO A 337 -8.56 9.38 1.86
CA PRO A 337 -8.91 10.54 2.68
C PRO A 337 -9.21 10.14 4.14
N LYS A 338 -8.69 10.94 5.07
CA LYS A 338 -8.85 10.77 6.52
C LYS A 338 -9.49 12.02 7.10
N VAL A 339 -10.41 11.85 8.04
CA VAL A 339 -11.04 12.91 8.85
C VAL A 339 -10.97 12.57 10.34
N GLY A 340 -11.31 13.51 11.23
CA GLY A 340 -11.33 13.28 12.68
C GLY A 340 -10.00 12.78 13.25
N VAL A 341 -10.06 11.87 14.22
CA VAL A 341 -8.88 11.34 14.94
C VAL A 341 -7.92 10.63 13.98
N THR A 342 -8.41 9.86 13.00
CA THR A 342 -7.54 9.24 11.97
C THR A 342 -6.71 10.27 11.21
N ALA A 343 -7.26 11.46 10.94
CA ALA A 343 -6.50 12.55 10.32
C ALA A 343 -5.50 13.17 11.29
N GLU A 344 -5.86 13.34 12.56
CA GLU A 344 -4.97 13.90 13.59
C GLU A 344 -3.75 13.02 13.84
N GLU A 345 -3.93 11.69 13.87
CA GLU A 345 -2.84 10.76 14.11
C GLU A 345 -1.98 10.47 12.86
N SER A 346 -2.54 10.67 11.66
CA SER A 346 -1.88 10.36 10.38
C SER A 346 -2.17 11.41 9.30
N PHE A 347 -1.80 12.66 9.57
CA PHE A 347 -2.03 13.81 8.69
C PHE A 347 -1.06 13.85 7.49
N THR A 348 -1.17 12.90 6.57
CA THR A 348 -0.27 12.80 5.41
C THR A 348 -0.94 12.14 4.19
N TYR A 349 -0.53 12.54 2.98
CA TYR A 349 -0.78 11.81 1.73
C TYR A 349 0.08 10.55 1.60
N ASN A 350 1.14 10.44 2.37
CA ASN A 350 1.97 9.24 2.38
C ASN A 350 1.13 8.04 2.84
N ASP A 351 1.17 6.95 2.07
CA ASP A 351 0.51 5.69 2.38
C ASP A 351 1.52 4.60 2.80
N PHE A 352 2.74 5.00 3.16
CA PHE A 352 3.77 4.22 3.86
C PHE A 352 4.18 2.91 3.17
N SER A 353 4.10 2.87 1.83
CA SER A 353 4.68 1.76 1.05
C SER A 353 6.21 1.78 1.15
N LYS A 354 6.79 0.80 1.85
CA LYS A 354 8.19 0.82 2.24
C LYS A 354 9.02 -0.26 1.54
N LEU A 355 10.08 0.18 0.86
CA LEU A 355 11.04 -0.66 0.15
C LEU A 355 12.25 -0.91 1.04
N ASN A 356 12.52 -2.17 1.38
CA ASN A 356 13.65 -2.54 2.22
C ASN A 356 14.87 -2.90 1.37
N LEU A 357 16.04 -2.36 1.71
CA LEU A 357 17.31 -2.52 1.02
C LEU A 357 18.41 -3.01 1.97
N GLY A 358 19.32 -3.84 1.48
CA GLY A 358 20.43 -4.38 2.27
C GLY A 358 19.98 -5.49 3.22
N GLY A 359 20.46 -5.49 4.46
CA GLY A 359 20.19 -6.55 5.45
C GLY A 359 21.01 -7.82 5.22
N LEU A 360 20.46 -8.98 5.58
CA LEU A 360 21.13 -10.29 5.45
C LEU A 360 20.40 -11.20 4.47
N LYS A 361 21.08 -12.15 3.83
CA LYS A 361 20.45 -13.25 3.08
C LYS A 361 19.89 -14.32 4.03
N PRO A 362 19.07 -15.28 3.55
CA PRO A 362 18.57 -16.39 4.38
C PRO A 362 19.68 -17.17 5.10
N ASP A 363 20.84 -17.31 4.48
CA ASP A 363 22.03 -17.96 5.06
C ASP A 363 22.76 -17.11 6.12
N GLY A 364 22.40 -15.82 6.26
CA GLY A 364 23.01 -14.88 7.19
C GLY A 364 24.22 -14.11 6.63
N SER A 365 24.54 -14.27 5.34
CA SER A 365 25.54 -13.46 4.64
C SER A 365 24.98 -12.08 4.26
N ASP A 366 25.84 -11.17 3.78
CA ASP A 366 25.44 -9.83 3.35
C ASP A 366 24.41 -9.86 2.21
N GLY A 367 23.32 -9.10 2.37
CA GLY A 367 22.24 -8.92 1.42
C GLY A 367 22.47 -7.81 0.39
N VAL A 368 23.44 -6.92 0.58
CA VAL A 368 23.67 -5.82 -0.36
C VAL A 368 24.06 -6.34 -1.74
N ASN A 369 23.47 -5.75 -2.78
CA ASN A 369 23.76 -6.06 -4.17
C ASN A 369 23.71 -4.79 -5.06
N GLU A 370 24.03 -4.93 -6.36
CA GLU A 370 24.05 -3.78 -7.28
C GLU A 370 22.68 -3.09 -7.44
N LEU A 371 21.58 -3.83 -7.29
CA LEU A 371 20.25 -3.25 -7.32
C LEU A 371 19.96 -2.42 -6.06
N SER A 372 20.52 -2.77 -4.90
CA SER A 372 20.46 -1.94 -3.68
C SER A 372 21.03 -0.55 -3.93
N TYR A 373 22.19 -0.45 -4.59
CA TYR A 373 22.81 0.83 -4.96
C TYR A 373 22.00 1.59 -6.01
N LEU A 374 21.47 0.89 -7.01
CA LEU A 374 20.65 1.51 -8.05
C LEU A 374 19.36 2.11 -7.48
N ILE A 375 18.72 1.45 -6.50
CA ILE A 375 17.53 2.00 -5.85
C ILE A 375 17.87 3.23 -5.01
N LEU A 376 19.01 3.27 -4.32
CA LEU A 376 19.48 4.48 -3.63
C LEU A 376 19.71 5.66 -4.60
N GLU A 377 20.22 5.40 -5.80
CA GLU A 377 20.34 6.40 -6.86
C GLU A 377 18.97 6.88 -7.35
N VAL A 378 18.01 5.98 -7.55
CA VAL A 378 16.63 6.35 -7.91
C VAL A 378 16.00 7.22 -6.82
N LEU A 379 16.15 6.87 -5.54
CA LEU A 379 15.66 7.65 -4.41
C LEU A 379 16.26 9.07 -4.40
N GLU A 380 17.58 9.18 -4.57
CA GLU A 380 18.30 10.46 -4.60
C GLU A 380 17.78 11.39 -5.70
N GLU A 381 17.51 10.83 -6.89
CA GLU A 381 17.13 11.58 -8.09
C GLU A 381 15.65 11.92 -8.17
N MET A 382 14.78 11.04 -7.66
CA MET A 382 13.33 11.21 -7.77
C MET A 382 12.76 12.13 -6.69
N ARG A 383 13.22 12.01 -5.44
CA ARG A 383 12.77 12.84 -4.28
C ARG A 383 11.27 13.12 -4.28
N THR A 384 10.49 12.05 -4.37
CA THR A 384 9.03 12.07 -4.26
C THR A 384 8.61 11.71 -2.84
N LEU A 385 7.35 11.98 -2.48
CA LEU A 385 6.83 11.64 -1.14
C LEU A 385 6.81 10.12 -0.92
N GLN A 386 6.59 9.36 -2.00
CA GLN A 386 6.50 7.91 -2.00
C GLN A 386 7.20 7.28 -3.21
N PRO A 387 7.57 6.00 -3.14
CA PRO A 387 7.55 5.15 -1.94
C PRO A 387 8.58 5.59 -0.90
N ASN A 388 8.45 5.09 0.33
CA ASN A 388 9.47 5.22 1.36
C ASN A 388 10.50 4.11 1.24
N THR A 389 11.67 4.32 1.84
CA THR A 389 12.73 3.32 1.87
C THR A 389 13.12 2.95 3.29
N ALA A 390 13.77 1.81 3.43
CA ALA A 390 14.42 1.37 4.66
C ALA A 390 15.75 0.74 4.30
N VAL A 391 16.85 1.34 4.76
CA VAL A 391 18.17 0.76 4.62
C VAL A 391 18.46 -0.07 5.88
N LEU A 392 18.53 -1.38 5.70
CA LEU A 392 18.73 -2.37 6.74
C LEU A 392 20.25 -2.58 6.95
N ILE A 393 20.74 -2.15 8.12
CA ILE A 393 22.17 -2.21 8.50
C ILE A 393 22.41 -3.36 9.48
N SER A 394 23.35 -4.24 9.14
CA SER A 394 23.86 -5.31 10.00
C SER A 394 25.36 -5.14 10.20
N ASN A 395 25.95 -5.82 11.18
CA ASN A 395 27.40 -5.97 11.31
C ASN A 395 28.07 -6.62 10.08
N ARG A 396 27.31 -7.21 9.16
CA ARG A 396 27.81 -7.74 7.88
C ARG A 396 27.72 -6.75 6.72
N THR A 397 27.04 -5.60 6.91
CA THR A 397 26.84 -4.62 5.85
C THR A 397 28.19 -3.99 5.44
N PRO A 398 28.52 -3.92 4.15
CA PRO A 398 29.73 -3.24 3.68
C PRO A 398 29.67 -1.74 3.96
N ASP A 399 30.77 -1.17 4.45
CA ASP A 399 30.90 0.28 4.72
C ASP A 399 30.50 1.13 3.52
N ARG A 400 30.85 0.69 2.30
CA ARG A 400 30.49 1.39 1.05
C ARG A 400 28.98 1.62 0.92
N PHE A 401 28.15 0.65 1.33
CA PHE A 401 26.71 0.79 1.24
C PHE A 401 26.15 1.76 2.28
N LEU A 402 26.65 1.68 3.53
CA LEU A 402 26.29 2.64 4.57
C LEU A 402 26.69 4.07 4.19
N LEU A 403 27.92 4.26 3.71
CA LEU A 403 28.40 5.56 3.23
C LEU A 403 27.53 6.09 2.08
N ARG A 404 27.16 5.21 1.13
CA ARG A 404 26.28 5.61 0.04
C ARG A 404 24.89 6.04 0.54
N ALA A 405 24.30 5.31 1.49
CA ALA A 405 23.02 5.71 2.08
C ALA A 405 23.13 7.07 2.79
N LEU A 406 24.22 7.33 3.52
CA LEU A 406 24.48 8.61 4.17
C LEU A 406 24.61 9.77 3.17
N GLU A 407 25.26 9.54 2.02
CA GLU A 407 25.31 10.53 0.93
C GLU A 407 23.93 10.91 0.41
N VAL A 408 23.01 9.94 0.29
CA VAL A 408 21.62 10.19 -0.15
C VAL A 408 20.84 10.99 0.91
N VAL A 409 21.05 10.71 2.21
CA VAL A 409 20.42 11.46 3.31
C VAL A 409 20.98 12.89 3.43
N ALA A 410 22.28 13.08 3.22
CA ALA A 410 23.03 14.29 3.56
C ALA A 410 22.42 15.62 3.07
N PRO A 411 21.79 15.71 1.87
CA PRO A 411 21.13 16.93 1.43
C PRO A 411 19.85 17.32 2.20
N GLY A 412 19.44 16.56 3.21
CA GLY A 412 18.37 16.93 4.14
C GLY A 412 16.96 16.57 3.68
N PHE A 413 16.82 15.47 2.92
CA PHE A 413 15.52 14.95 2.47
C PHE A 413 14.85 14.00 3.49
N GLY A 414 15.60 13.51 4.48
CA GLY A 414 15.08 12.61 5.54
C GLY A 414 15.03 11.12 5.16
N GLU A 415 15.21 10.80 3.88
CA GLU A 415 15.29 9.43 3.35
C GLU A 415 16.72 9.13 2.83
N PRO A 416 17.18 7.88 2.88
CA PRO A 416 16.56 6.74 3.55
C PRO A 416 16.78 6.73 5.08
N PRO A 417 15.80 6.32 5.90
CA PRO A 417 16.05 5.94 7.28
C PRO A 417 16.91 4.66 7.38
N LEU A 418 17.77 4.61 8.40
CA LEU A 418 18.68 3.50 8.69
C LEU A 418 18.13 2.66 9.85
N PHE A 419 18.03 1.34 9.66
CA PHE A 419 17.49 0.42 10.65
C PHE A 419 18.53 -0.62 11.08
N ASN A 420 18.67 -0.84 12.39
CA ASN A 420 19.49 -1.93 12.92
C ASN A 420 18.82 -3.28 12.64
N PHE A 421 19.31 -3.98 11.62
CA PHE A 421 18.77 -5.24 11.16
C PHE A 421 19.13 -6.42 12.08
N ASP A 422 20.29 -6.38 12.75
CA ASP A 422 20.62 -7.41 13.74
C ASP A 422 19.61 -7.39 14.91
N GLY A 423 19.18 -6.19 15.31
CA GLY A 423 18.10 -6.01 16.28
C GLY A 423 16.74 -6.50 15.77
N VAL A 424 16.44 -6.32 14.48
CA VAL A 424 15.23 -6.87 13.84
C VAL A 424 15.22 -8.39 13.93
N VAL A 425 16.33 -9.06 13.60
CA VAL A 425 16.45 -10.52 13.69
C VAL A 425 16.17 -11.01 15.12
N VAL A 426 16.77 -10.35 16.13
CA VAL A 426 16.54 -10.72 17.54
C VAL A 426 15.08 -10.55 17.96
N LYS A 427 14.41 -9.48 17.53
CA LYS A 427 12.99 -9.25 17.82
C LYS A 427 12.11 -10.33 17.20
N MET A 428 12.37 -10.70 15.95
CA MET A 428 11.63 -11.75 15.25
C MET A 428 11.79 -13.11 15.94
N LEU A 429 13.02 -13.48 16.31
CA LEU A 429 13.26 -14.71 17.08
C LEU A 429 12.51 -14.72 18.41
N ARG A 430 12.49 -13.58 19.13
CA ARG A 430 11.74 -13.43 20.39
C ARG A 430 10.23 -13.61 20.22
N GLN A 431 9.70 -13.31 19.04
CA GLN A 431 8.29 -13.52 18.71
C GLN A 431 8.01 -14.91 18.11
N GLY A 432 8.96 -15.84 18.20
CA GLY A 432 8.76 -17.24 17.80
C GLY A 432 9.02 -17.55 16.32
N LYS A 433 9.56 -16.60 15.55
CA LYS A 433 9.88 -16.83 14.14
C LYS A 433 11.12 -17.73 14.02
N THR A 434 11.19 -18.51 12.95
CA THR A 434 12.40 -19.25 12.63
C THR A 434 13.55 -18.30 12.31
N LEU A 435 14.80 -18.76 12.38
CA LEU A 435 15.95 -17.94 12.03
C LEU A 435 15.93 -17.52 10.55
N GLU A 436 15.41 -18.38 9.67
CA GLU A 436 15.24 -18.08 8.25
C GLU A 436 14.21 -16.97 8.02
N ASP A 437 13.04 -17.06 8.67
CA ASP A 437 12.02 -16.01 8.60
C ASP A 437 12.53 -14.70 9.21
N ALA A 438 13.24 -14.76 10.33
CA ALA A 438 13.85 -13.59 10.97
C ALA A 438 14.88 -12.90 10.07
N ARG A 439 15.64 -13.65 9.25
CA ARG A 439 16.61 -13.09 8.29
C ARG A 439 15.97 -12.54 7.03
N THR A 440 14.77 -12.98 6.69
CA THR A 440 14.00 -12.48 5.53
C THR A 440 12.97 -11.41 5.90
N ALA A 441 12.78 -11.16 7.21
CA ALA A 441 11.99 -10.06 7.75
C ALA A 441 12.55 -8.69 7.37
N GLY A 442 11.80 -7.64 7.72
CA GLY A 442 12.24 -6.27 7.55
C GLY A 442 11.38 -5.30 8.34
N VAL A 443 11.30 -4.08 7.84
CA VAL A 443 10.52 -3.00 8.43
C VAL A 443 9.44 -2.51 7.45
N SER A 444 8.18 -2.44 7.85
CA SER A 444 7.10 -1.81 7.06
C SER A 444 6.68 -0.47 7.66
N GLY A 445 5.63 0.15 7.12
CA GLY A 445 4.98 1.32 7.73
C GLY A 445 5.94 2.46 8.08
N CYS A 446 5.94 2.84 9.35
CA CYS A 446 6.86 3.82 9.93
C CYS A 446 8.18 3.18 10.40
N VAL A 447 8.13 2.18 11.26
CA VAL A 447 9.33 1.53 11.89
C VAL A 447 9.07 0.09 12.37
N GLU A 448 7.95 -0.49 11.99
CA GLU A 448 7.43 -1.73 12.56
C GLU A 448 8.09 -2.95 11.92
N THR A 449 8.47 -3.91 12.76
CA THR A 449 9.18 -5.12 12.33
C THR A 449 8.20 -6.24 12.06
N GLY A 450 8.33 -6.94 10.93
CA GLY A 450 7.47 -8.09 10.61
C GLY A 450 8.14 -9.09 9.68
N ALA A 451 7.70 -10.35 9.76
CA ALA A 451 8.09 -11.40 8.83
C ALA A 451 7.29 -11.30 7.53
N PHE A 452 7.92 -10.74 6.50
CA PHE A 452 7.28 -10.38 5.24
C PHE A 452 6.69 -11.59 4.51
N GLY A 453 5.43 -11.46 4.09
CA GLY A 453 4.63 -12.51 3.44
C GLY A 453 4.22 -13.66 4.36
N LYS A 454 4.53 -13.60 5.66
CA LYS A 454 4.37 -14.71 6.62
C LYS A 454 3.75 -14.29 7.95
N GLU A 455 3.42 -13.01 8.12
CA GLU A 455 2.89 -12.47 9.37
C GLU A 455 1.79 -11.44 9.13
N CYS A 456 0.78 -11.48 10.00
CA CYS A 456 -0.21 -10.43 10.19
C CYS A 456 0.10 -9.74 11.53
N TYR A 457 0.57 -8.49 11.48
CA TYR A 457 1.14 -7.78 12.64
C TYR A 457 0.48 -6.40 12.83
N ILE A 458 -0.82 -6.45 13.12
CA ILE A 458 -1.75 -5.31 13.13
C ILE A 458 -1.43 -4.30 14.25
N LEU A 459 -1.46 -3.01 13.89
CA LEU A 459 -1.51 -1.91 14.85
C LEU A 459 -2.96 -1.54 15.12
N THR A 460 -3.31 -1.38 16.40
CA THR A 460 -4.71 -1.13 16.81
C THR A 460 -4.97 0.32 17.20
N GLY A 461 -3.94 1.07 17.55
CA GLY A 461 -4.08 2.44 18.04
C GLY A 461 -2.86 2.91 18.80
N TYR A 462 -2.71 4.22 18.95
CA TYR A 462 -1.72 4.82 19.83
C TYR A 462 -2.25 4.86 21.27
N LEU A 463 -1.37 4.69 22.25
CA LEU A 463 -1.69 4.82 23.67
C LEU A 463 -0.99 6.05 24.27
N ASN A 464 -1.76 6.97 24.82
CA ASN A 464 -1.27 8.23 25.36
C ASN A 464 -0.82 8.06 26.83
N LEU A 465 0.41 7.58 27.02
CA LEU A 465 0.99 7.38 28.36
C LEU A 465 0.99 8.65 29.23
N PRO A 466 1.35 9.86 28.71
CA PRO A 466 1.20 11.09 29.48
C PRO A 466 -0.23 11.35 29.95
N LYS A 467 -1.23 11.07 29.13
CA LYS A 467 -2.65 11.23 29.51
C LYS A 467 -3.06 10.28 30.63
N ILE A 468 -2.57 9.04 30.61
CA ILE A 468 -2.79 8.08 31.70
C ILE A 468 -2.20 8.62 33.01
N LEU A 469 -0.99 9.18 32.97
CA LEU A 469 -0.37 9.82 34.12
C LEU A 469 -1.19 11.02 34.61
N GLU A 470 -1.64 11.90 33.71
CA GLU A 470 -2.48 13.05 34.05
C GLU A 470 -3.77 12.63 34.76
N ILE A 471 -4.48 11.62 34.23
CA ILE A 471 -5.70 11.07 34.84
C ILE A 471 -5.41 10.45 36.21
N THR A 472 -4.26 9.78 36.35
CA THR A 472 -3.83 9.20 37.64
C THR A 472 -3.61 10.30 38.69
N LEU A 473 -2.92 11.39 38.32
CA LEU A 473 -2.71 12.55 39.20
C LEU A 473 -4.00 13.29 39.56
N HIS A 474 -5.09 13.05 38.84
CA HIS A 474 -6.41 13.61 39.12
C HIS A 474 -7.40 12.54 39.61
N ASN A 475 -6.88 11.45 40.20
CA ASN A 475 -7.65 10.38 40.82
C ASN A 475 -8.75 9.80 39.90
N GLY A 476 -8.44 9.63 38.61
CA GLY A 476 -9.35 9.04 37.62
C GLY A 476 -10.17 10.04 36.81
N VAL A 477 -10.06 11.35 37.08
CA VAL A 477 -10.77 12.41 36.33
C VAL A 477 -9.86 12.99 35.25
N ASP A 478 -10.37 13.13 34.03
CA ASP A 478 -9.70 13.90 32.99
C ASP A 478 -9.91 15.40 33.23
N PRO A 479 -8.86 16.20 33.51
CA PRO A 479 -9.01 17.63 33.77
C PRO A 479 -9.50 18.44 32.56
N ARG A 480 -9.34 17.94 31.32
CA ARG A 480 -9.81 18.63 30.11
C ARG A 480 -11.33 18.53 29.94
N THR A 481 -11.90 17.36 30.23
CA THR A 481 -13.33 17.09 30.02
C THR A 481 -14.15 17.16 31.30
N GLY A 482 -13.51 17.09 32.47
CA GLY A 482 -14.16 16.98 33.79
C GLY A 482 -14.86 15.63 34.01
N LYS A 483 -14.74 14.68 33.07
CA LYS A 483 -15.36 13.36 33.17
C LYS A 483 -14.43 12.40 33.93
N LYS A 484 -15.02 11.45 34.65
CA LYS A 484 -14.28 10.29 35.19
C LYS A 484 -14.00 9.33 34.04
N VAL A 485 -12.72 9.14 33.71
CA VAL A 485 -12.24 8.33 32.56
C VAL A 485 -11.37 7.16 33.04
N GLY A 486 -10.71 7.31 34.19
CA GLY A 486 -9.90 6.27 34.81
C GLY A 486 -10.48 5.76 36.13
N ILE A 487 -9.69 4.95 36.83
CA ILE A 487 -10.00 4.46 38.18
C ILE A 487 -9.53 5.44 39.25
N GLU A 488 -10.14 5.37 40.43
CA GLU A 488 -9.69 6.11 41.61
C GLU A 488 -8.45 5.43 42.20
N THR A 489 -7.30 6.07 42.07
CA THR A 489 -6.00 5.57 42.56
C THR A 489 -5.55 6.20 43.88
N GLY A 490 -6.28 7.22 44.36
CA GLY A 490 -5.98 7.98 45.58
C GLY A 490 -5.67 9.45 45.31
N ASP A 491 -5.63 10.26 46.38
CA ASP A 491 -5.06 11.63 46.31
C ASP A 491 -3.55 11.50 46.05
N PRO A 492 -2.99 12.18 45.03
CA PRO A 492 -1.55 12.13 44.75
C PRO A 492 -0.65 12.80 45.81
N ARG A 493 -1.22 13.52 46.80
CA ARG A 493 -0.49 14.30 47.81
C ARG A 493 0.07 13.49 48.99
#